data_AF-A0A837IFQ8-F1
#
_entry.id   AF-A0A837IFQ8-F1
#
_cell.length_a   1.000
_cell.length_b   1.000
_cell.length_c   1.000
_cell.angle_alpha   90.00
_cell.angle_beta   90.00
_cell.angle_gamma   90.00
#
_symmetry.space_group_name_H-M   'P 1'
#
loop_
_entity.id
_entity.type
_entity.pdbx_description
1 polymer ?
#
loop_
_entity_poly.entity_id
_entity_poly.type
_entity_poly.pdbx_seq_one_letter_code
_entity_poly.pdbx_strand_id
1 'polypeptide(L)'
;MPREVLSSYDTSKVLSQERLRFIDVVSEISHSEIVYEILGGDSLRCDMCGVTAKYIQHTRDHLGQNFVALTCTECAPSGYERLSQQRGGE
;
A
#
# COMPACT_ATOMS: atom_id res chain seq x y z
N MET A 1 1.68 -3.44 -15.29
CA MET A 1 3.02 -2.80 -15.39
C MET A 1 4.00 -3.58 -14.51
N PRO A 2 5.30 -3.64 -14.83
CA PRO A 2 6.27 -4.31 -13.97
C PRO A 2 6.35 -3.60 -12.61
N ARG A 3 6.36 -4.37 -11.51
CA ARG A 3 6.51 -3.83 -10.15
C ARG A 3 7.93 -3.28 -9.99
N GLU A 4 8.07 -2.03 -9.57
CA GLU A 4 9.38 -1.42 -9.33
C GLU A 4 9.97 -1.94 -8.01
N VAL A 5 11.21 -2.43 -8.06
CA VAL A 5 11.95 -2.83 -6.86
C VAL A 5 12.52 -1.58 -6.21
N LEU A 6 12.12 -1.33 -4.96
CA LEU A 6 12.58 -0.18 -4.19
C LEU A 6 13.64 -0.58 -3.17
N SER A 7 14.59 0.33 -2.93
CA SER A 7 15.49 0.22 -1.80
C SER A 7 14.70 0.43 -0.49
N SER A 8 15.20 -0.12 0.63
CA SER A 8 14.57 0.09 1.94
C SER A 8 14.43 1.57 2.30
N TYR A 9 15.37 2.41 1.84
CA TYR A 9 15.33 3.86 2.05
C TYR A 9 14.20 4.53 1.26
N ASP A 10 14.02 4.15 -0.01
CA ASP A 10 12.95 4.70 -0.85
C ASP A 10 11.57 4.23 -0.39
N THR A 11 11.44 2.96 0.00
CA THR A 11 10.23 2.46 0.65
C THR A 11 9.92 3.27 1.91
N SER A 12 10.92 3.49 2.77
CA SER A 12 10.73 4.28 4.00
C SER A 12 10.29 5.71 3.71
N LYS A 13 10.81 6.34 2.64
CA LYS A 13 10.37 7.66 2.21
C LYS A 13 8.89 7.68 1.86
N VAL A 14 8.44 6.76 1.00
CA VAL A 14 7.02 6.66 0.60
C VAL A 14 6.12 6.46 1.83
N LEU A 15 6.53 5.60 2.76
CA LEU A 15 5.78 5.36 4.00
C LEU A 15 5.82 6.53 4.99
N SER A 16 6.84 7.37 4.94
CA SER A 16 7.01 8.52 5.86
C SER A 16 6.31 9.80 5.42
N GLN A 17 5.91 9.90 4.15
CA GLN A 17 5.40 11.14 3.56
C GLN A 17 3.94 11.43 3.89
N GLU A 18 3.16 10.40 4.24
CA GLU A 18 1.71 10.51 4.32
C GLU A 18 1.15 10.20 5.72
N ARG A 19 -0.05 10.70 5.99
CA ARG A 19 -0.82 10.25 7.16
C ARG A 19 -1.37 8.85 6.88
N LEU A 20 -0.59 7.84 7.20
CA LEU A 20 -0.96 6.44 6.95
C LEU A 20 -1.71 5.84 8.14
N ARG A 21 -2.73 5.04 7.82
CA ARG A 21 -3.39 4.13 8.76
C ARG A 21 -3.11 2.70 8.33
N PHE A 22 -2.55 1.90 9.23
CA PHE A 22 -2.45 0.47 9.02
C PHE A 22 -3.85 -0.15 8.91
N ILE A 23 -4.09 -0.96 7.86
CA ILE A 23 -5.38 -1.66 7.68
C ILE A 23 -5.24 -3.19 7.68
N ASP A 24 -4.14 -3.74 7.20
CA ASP A 24 -3.94 -5.19 7.16
C ASP A 24 -2.46 -5.63 7.07
N VAL A 25 -2.19 -6.88 7.45
CA VAL A 25 -0.91 -7.56 7.23
C VAL A 25 -1.14 -9.02 6.87
N VAL A 26 -0.52 -9.46 5.78
CA VAL A 26 -0.45 -10.87 5.38
C VAL A 26 1.01 -11.28 5.43
N SER A 27 1.31 -12.36 6.16
CA SER A 27 2.68 -12.90 6.25
C SER A 27 2.64 -14.40 5.97
N GLU A 28 3.26 -14.78 4.86
CA GLU A 28 3.45 -16.15 4.40
C GLU A 28 4.94 -16.46 4.32
N ILE A 29 5.29 -17.75 4.21
CA ILE A 29 6.67 -18.27 4.24
C ILE A 29 7.59 -17.58 3.22
N SER A 30 7.06 -17.06 2.11
CA SER A 30 7.84 -16.48 1.00
C SER A 30 7.42 -15.08 0.61
N HIS A 31 6.47 -14.48 1.34
CA HIS A 31 5.88 -13.19 0.98
C HIS A 31 5.25 -12.54 2.21
N SER A 32 5.58 -11.27 2.45
CA SER A 32 4.86 -10.44 3.42
C SER A 32 4.31 -9.20 2.74
N GLU A 33 3.05 -8.88 3.00
CA GLU A 33 2.38 -7.68 2.53
C GLU A 33 1.84 -6.91 3.73
N ILE A 34 2.13 -5.62 3.77
CA ILE A 34 1.52 -4.67 4.72
C ILE A 34 0.71 -3.67 3.90
N VAL A 35 -0.53 -3.45 4.34
CA VAL A 35 -1.45 -2.55 3.66
C VAL A 35 -1.74 -1.36 4.55
N TYR A 36 -1.56 -0.18 3.98
CA TYR A 36 -1.88 1.10 4.61
C TYR A 36 -2.97 1.82 3.81
N GLU A 37 -3.86 2.51 4.50
CA GLU A 37 -4.73 3.53 3.94
C GLU A 37 -4.08 4.91 4.08
N ILE A 38 -4.24 5.71 3.04
CA ILE A 38 -3.76 7.09 2.95
C ILE A 38 -4.88 8.02 3.48
N LEU A 39 -4.69 8.63 4.65
CA LEU A 39 -5.66 9.54 5.30
C LEU A 39 -5.55 11.01 4.85
N GLY A 40 -4.64 11.28 3.93
CA GLY A 40 -4.38 12.56 3.28
C GLY A 40 -3.23 12.31 2.29
N GLY A 41 -3.34 12.82 1.07
CA GLY A 41 -2.40 12.47 0.00
C GLY A 41 -2.96 12.68 -1.41
N ASP A 42 -3.61 13.82 -1.67
CA ASP A 42 -4.26 14.12 -2.95
C ASP A 42 -3.29 14.13 -4.16
N SER A 43 -1.98 14.18 -3.87
CA SER A 43 -0.88 14.13 -4.83
C SER A 43 -0.54 12.72 -5.32
N LEU A 44 -0.82 11.68 -4.54
CA LEU A 44 -0.46 10.30 -4.90
C LEU A 44 -1.45 9.73 -5.91
N ARG A 45 -0.92 9.09 -6.95
CA ARG A 45 -1.71 8.53 -8.06
C ARG A 45 -1.65 7.02 -8.04
N CYS A 46 -2.78 6.40 -8.36
CA CYS A 46 -2.88 4.97 -8.51
C CYS A 46 -2.03 4.53 -9.70
N ASP A 47 -1.16 3.55 -9.48
CA ASP A 47 -0.24 3.04 -10.51
C ASP A 47 -0.97 2.36 -11.68
N MET A 48 -2.24 1.99 -11.48
CA MET A 48 -3.04 1.24 -12.47
C MET A 48 -3.89 2.15 -13.37
N CYS A 49 -4.49 3.19 -12.81
CA CYS A 49 -5.47 4.03 -13.53
C CYS A 49 -5.22 5.54 -13.40
N GLY A 50 -4.22 5.97 -12.63
CA GLY A 50 -3.81 7.36 -12.51
C GLY A 50 -4.73 8.28 -11.69
N VAL A 51 -5.84 7.77 -11.16
CA VAL A 51 -6.69 8.52 -10.20
C VAL A 51 -6.01 8.63 -8.84
N THR A 52 -6.56 9.40 -7.91
CA THR A 52 -5.98 9.53 -6.56
C THR A 52 -5.86 8.16 -5.87
N ALA A 53 -4.68 7.86 -5.35
CA ALA A 53 -4.42 6.64 -4.59
C ALA A 53 -5.08 6.71 -3.21
N LYS A 54 -5.54 5.57 -2.71
CA LYS A 54 -6.14 5.42 -1.39
C LYS A 54 -5.38 4.45 -0.50
N TYR A 55 -4.66 3.50 -1.10
CA TYR A 55 -3.94 2.46 -0.39
C TYR A 55 -2.50 2.35 -0.86
N ILE A 56 -1.62 2.01 0.09
CA ILE A 56 -0.24 1.62 -0.15
C ILE A 56 -0.11 0.13 0.19
N GLN A 57 0.30 -0.67 -0.78
CA GLN A 57 0.68 -2.06 -0.58
C GLN A 57 2.20 -2.14 -0.54
N HIS A 58 2.76 -2.38 0.64
CA HIS A 58 4.18 -2.65 0.81
C HIS A 58 4.38 -4.16 0.88
N THR A 59 5.01 -4.71 -0.15
CA THR A 59 5.33 -6.14 -0.22
C THR A 59 6.83 -6.36 -0.09
N ARG A 60 7.18 -7.47 0.54
CA ARG A 60 8.55 -7.99 0.57
C ARG A 60 8.53 -9.45 0.13
N ASP A 61 9.37 -9.78 -0.84
CA ASP A 61 9.48 -11.15 -1.34
C ASP A 61 10.52 -11.97 -0.56
N HIS A 62 10.66 -13.24 -0.95
CA HIS A 62 11.63 -14.19 -0.38
C HIS A 62 13.10 -13.82 -0.64
N LEU A 63 13.38 -12.95 -1.61
CA LEU A 63 14.72 -12.40 -1.85
C LEU A 63 15.00 -11.16 -1.00
N GLY A 64 14.00 -10.72 -0.22
CA GLY A 64 14.07 -9.55 0.62
C GLY A 64 13.90 -8.23 -0.15
N GLN A 65 13.47 -8.28 -1.41
CA GLN A 65 13.20 -7.10 -2.25
C GLN A 65 11.90 -6.43 -1.80
N ASN A 66 11.89 -5.10 -1.76
CA ASN A 66 10.70 -4.32 -1.42
C ASN A 66 10.00 -3.86 -2.69
N PHE A 67 8.68 -3.92 -2.68
CA PHE A 67 7.84 -3.32 -3.71
C PHE A 67 6.77 -2.49 -3.02
N VAL A 68 6.44 -1.36 -3.62
CA VAL A 68 5.32 -0.54 -3.21
C VAL A 68 4.39 -0.38 -4.40
N ALA A 69 3.10 -0.58 -4.16
CA ALA A 69 2.06 -0.28 -5.13
C ALA A 69 1.02 0.68 -4.53
N LEU A 70 0.68 1.71 -5.29
CA LEU A 70 -0.36 2.68 -4.97
C LEU A 70 -1.65 2.29 -5.69
N THR A 71 -2.71 2.02 -4.93
CA THR A 71 -4.01 1.61 -5.47
C THR A 71 -5.13 2.53 -5.01
N CYS A 72 -6.10 2.79 -5.90
CA CYS A 72 -7.36 3.43 -5.54
C CYS A 72 -8.40 2.38 -5.11
N THR A 73 -9.57 2.80 -4.64
CA THR A 73 -10.66 1.89 -4.22
C THR A 73 -11.06 0.88 -5.30
N GLU A 74 -11.08 1.30 -6.56
CA GLU A 74 -11.51 0.45 -7.69
C GLU A 74 -10.43 -0.54 -8.15
N CYS A 75 -9.15 -0.20 -7.99
CA CYS A 75 -8.04 -1.03 -8.43
C CYS A 75 -7.42 -1.89 -7.32
N ALA A 76 -7.73 -1.58 -6.06
CA ALA A 76 -7.28 -2.35 -4.92
C ALA A 76 -7.98 -3.73 -4.86
N PRO A 77 -7.33 -4.74 -4.25
CA PRO A 77 -7.97 -6.02 -3.97
C PRO A 77 -9.31 -5.85 -3.22
N SER A 78 -10.29 -6.64 -3.62
CA SER A 78 -11.62 -6.65 -3.00
C SER A 78 -11.51 -7.01 -1.51
N GLY A 79 -11.78 -6.06 -0.63
CA GLY A 79 -11.70 -6.25 0.82
C GLY A 79 -11.03 -5.11 1.57
N TYR A 80 -10.12 -4.37 0.91
CA TYR A 80 -9.41 -3.26 1.55
C TYR A 80 -10.34 -2.16 2.03
N GLU A 81 -11.38 -1.84 1.25
CA GLU A 81 -12.39 -0.87 1.66
C GLU A 81 -13.12 -1.29 2.94
N ARG A 82 -13.48 -2.57 3.06
CA ARG A 82 -14.14 -3.11 4.26
C ARG A 82 -13.21 -3.04 5.47
N LEU A 83 -11.95 -3.42 5.31
CA LEU A 83 -10.94 -3.38 6.37
C LEU A 83 -10.66 -1.94 6.83
N SER A 84 -10.56 -1.02 5.88
CA SER A 84 -10.43 0.42 6.12
C SER A 84 -11.60 0.98 6.94
N GLN A 85 -12.84 0.63 6.58
CA GLN A 85 -14.03 1.04 7.34
C GLN A 85 -14.05 0.46 8.76
N GLN A 86 -13.68 -0.82 8.94
CA GLN A 86 -13.59 -1.45 10.26
C GLN A 86 -12.56 -0.78 11.18
N ARG A 87 -11.45 -0.28 10.61
CA ARG A 87 -10.37 0.41 11.33
C ARG A 87 -10.61 1.92 11.49
N GLY A 88 -11.71 2.44 10.95
CA GLY A 88 -12.05 3.87 10.99
C GLY A 88 -13.30 4.24 11.77
N GLY A 89 -13.99 3.26 12.35
CA GLY A 89 -15.10 3.48 13.27
C GLY A 89 -14.64 3.47 14.73
N GLU A 90 -13.91 4.50 15.16
CA GLU A 90 -13.66 4.83 16.57
C GLU A 90 -13.80 6.34 16.78
#